data_AF-A0A401U2C1-F1
#
_entry.id   AF-A0A401U2C1-F1
#
_cell.length_a   1.000
_cell.length_b   1.000
_cell.length_c   1.000
_cell.angle_alpha   90.00
_cell.angle_beta   90.00
_cell.angle_gamma   90.00
#
_symmetry.space_group_name_H-M   'P 1'
#
loop_
_entity.id
_entity.type
_entity.pdbx_description
1 polymer ?
#
loop_
_entity_poly.entity_id
_entity_poly.type
_entity_poly.pdbx_seq_one_letter_code
_entity_poly.pdbx_strand_id
1 'polypeptide(L)'
;MQIHLQRIVGAYVGSAHGAGQFYSRAVTEARDATAKLANDSRDEDLDGPVGFDSAAQRKREFAADMALQAHALRMAAEGAVTAYEQIVGETWKPFERQIEHAGETVGRKAAKLQMESFG
;
A
#
# COMPACT_ATOMS: atom_id res chain seq x y z
N MET A 1 -20.23 13.50 12.59
CA MET A 1 -18.90 13.38 13.23
C MET A 1 -18.24 12.03 12.94
N GLN A 2 -18.89 10.90 13.24
CA GLN A 2 -18.34 9.55 13.04
C GLN A 2 -17.86 9.25 11.61
N ILE A 3 -18.60 9.67 10.57
CA ILE A 3 -18.19 9.49 9.16
C ILE A 3 -16.90 10.23 8.80
N HIS A 4 -16.64 11.40 9.40
CA HIS A 4 -15.42 12.16 9.15
C HIS A 4 -14.21 11.48 9.80
N LEU A 5 -14.38 11.02 11.04
CA LEU A 5 -13.34 10.25 11.75
C LEU A 5 -13.01 8.95 11.01
N GLN A 6 -14.02 8.22 10.53
CA GLN A 6 -13.86 7.03 9.68
C GLN A 6 -12.98 7.31 8.46
N ARG A 7 -13.23 8.43 7.76
CA ARG A 7 -12.44 8.83 6.58
C ARG A 7 -11.01 9.23 6.93
N ILE A 8 -10.80 9.95 8.04
CA ILE A 8 -9.47 10.36 8.51
C ILE A 8 -8.63 9.12 8.82
N VAL A 9 -9.17 8.18 9.61
CA VAL A 9 -8.48 6.93 9.95
C VAL A 9 -8.20 6.12 8.69
N GLY A 10 -9.19 5.99 7.80
CA GLY A 10 -9.01 5.30 6.52
C GLY A 10 -7.90 5.90 5.65
N ALA A 11 -7.74 7.23 5.64
CA ALA A 11 -6.65 7.89 4.94
C ALA A 11 -5.28 7.52 5.52
N TYR A 12 -5.11 7.59 6.85
CA TYR A 12 -3.84 7.20 7.49
C TYR A 12 -3.50 5.72 7.29
N VAL A 13 -4.49 4.83 7.45
CA VAL A 13 -4.31 3.39 7.24
C VAL A 13 -3.93 3.11 5.77
N GLY A 14 -4.61 3.74 4.83
CA GLY A 14 -4.30 3.61 3.40
C GLY A 14 -2.90 4.11 3.05
N SER A 15 -2.50 5.27 3.59
CA SER A 15 -1.15 5.82 3.41
C SER A 15 -0.07 4.92 4.02
N ALA A 16 -0.29 4.40 5.23
CA ALA A 16 0.64 3.47 5.88
C ALA A 16 0.81 2.18 5.06
N HIS A 17 -0.28 1.61 4.57
CA HIS A 17 -0.24 0.43 3.71
C HIS A 17 0.51 0.71 2.40
N GLY A 18 0.21 1.83 1.72
CA GLY A 18 0.91 2.22 0.49
C GLY A 18 2.41 2.44 0.69
N ALA A 19 2.79 3.15 1.76
CA ALA A 19 4.19 3.38 2.10
C ALA A 19 4.92 2.08 2.46
N GLY A 20 4.26 1.16 3.18
CA GLY A 20 4.80 -0.17 3.48
C GLY A 20 5.04 -1.02 2.24
N GLN A 21 4.13 -0.99 1.25
CA GLN A 21 4.33 -1.66 -0.04
C GLN A 21 5.51 -1.07 -0.81
N PHE A 22 5.63 0.27 -0.82
CA PHE A 22 6.73 0.94 -1.49
C PHE A 22 8.07 0.62 -0.84
N TYR A 23 8.16 0.73 0.49
CA TYR A 23 9.34 0.34 1.25
C TYR A 23 9.74 -1.12 0.99
N SER A 24 8.78 -2.05 0.98
CA SER A 24 9.05 -3.47 0.73
C SER A 24 9.67 -3.71 -0.65
N ARG A 25 9.21 -2.97 -1.68
CA ARG A 25 9.82 -3.02 -3.02
C ARG A 25 11.23 -2.44 -3.02
N ALA A 26 11.43 -1.27 -2.41
CA ALA A 26 12.75 -0.64 -2.29
C ALA A 26 13.77 -1.56 -1.61
N VAL A 27 13.36 -2.29 -0.56
CA VAL A 27 14.23 -3.28 0.12
C VAL A 27 14.62 -4.41 -0.82
N THR A 28 13.68 -4.94 -1.60
CA THR A 28 13.97 -5.99 -2.58
C THR A 28 14.96 -5.49 -3.62
N GLU A 29 14.74 -4.32 -4.21
CA GLU A 29 15.64 -3.73 -5.20
C GLU A 29 17.05 -3.47 -4.63
N ALA A 30 17.15 -3.03 -3.37
CA ALA A 30 18.43 -2.83 -2.70
C ALA A 30 19.15 -4.15 -2.42
N ARG A 31 18.41 -5.22 -2.07
CA ARG A 31 18.95 -6.57 -1.88
C ARG A 31 19.48 -7.14 -3.19
N ASP A 32 18.71 -7.02 -4.27
CA ASP A 32 19.09 -7.51 -5.59
C ASP A 32 20.35 -6.79 -6.09
N ALA A 33 20.45 -5.47 -5.88
CA ALA A 33 21.65 -4.71 -6.21
C ALA A 33 22.89 -5.09 -5.38
N THR A 34 22.72 -5.69 -4.21
CA THR A 34 23.84 -6.16 -3.37
C THR A 34 24.19 -7.63 -3.66
N ALA A 35 23.27 -8.39 -4.27
CA ALA A 35 23.41 -9.83 -4.46
C ALA A 35 24.36 -10.15 -5.63
N LYS A 36 25.43 -10.91 -5.34
CA LYS A 36 26.48 -11.25 -6.31
C LYS A 36 25.98 -11.93 -7.59
N LEU A 37 24.85 -12.65 -7.51
CA LEU A 37 24.24 -13.41 -8.60
C LEU A 37 23.08 -12.67 -9.29
N ALA A 38 22.58 -11.56 -8.73
CA ALA A 38 21.42 -10.81 -9.25
C ALA A 38 21.76 -9.36 -9.62
N ASN A 39 22.97 -8.88 -9.29
CA ASN A 39 23.45 -7.57 -9.71
C ASN A 39 24.14 -7.66 -11.08
N ASP A 40 23.38 -7.36 -12.13
CA ASP A 40 23.88 -7.33 -13.52
C ASP A 40 24.88 -6.17 -13.78
N SER A 41 24.87 -5.13 -12.95
CA SER A 41 25.77 -3.96 -13.03
C SER A 41 26.98 -4.06 -12.10
N ARG A 42 27.31 -5.25 -11.59
CA ARG A 42 28.35 -5.43 -10.57
C ARG A 42 29.70 -4.82 -10.95
N ASP A 43 30.08 -4.92 -12.21
CA ASP A 43 31.38 -4.43 -12.69
C ASP A 43 31.42 -2.89 -12.77
N GLU A 44 30.26 -2.24 -12.93
CA GLU A 44 30.08 -0.77 -12.88
C GLU A 44 30.00 -0.26 -11.44
N ASP A 45 29.65 -1.14 -10.50
CA ASP A 45 29.48 -0.84 -9.06
C ASP A 45 30.73 -1.15 -8.23
N LEU A 46 31.80 -1.67 -8.87
CA LEU A 46 33.04 -2.14 -8.25
C LEU A 46 33.91 -1.00 -7.69
N ASP A 47 33.87 0.16 -8.34
CA ASP A 47 34.57 1.39 -7.98
C ASP A 47 33.69 2.58 -8.39
N GLY A 48 32.77 2.99 -7.51
CA GLY A 48 32.22 4.34 -7.63
C GLY A 48 33.40 5.35 -7.64
N PRO A 49 33.33 6.46 -8.40
CA PRO A 49 34.41 7.45 -8.38
C PRO A 49 34.71 7.82 -6.92
N VAL A 50 35.99 7.73 -6.53
CA VAL A 50 36.43 7.83 -5.12
C VAL A 50 35.74 9.01 -4.42
N GLY A 51 34.92 8.70 -3.40
CA GLY A 51 34.14 9.70 -2.66
C GLY A 51 32.67 9.86 -3.06
N PHE A 52 32.15 9.08 -4.01
CA PHE A 52 30.72 9.01 -4.36
C PHE A 52 30.13 7.64 -4.05
N ASP A 53 28.88 7.61 -3.62
CA ASP A 53 28.17 6.37 -3.28
C ASP A 53 27.99 5.47 -4.51
N SER A 54 28.12 4.15 -4.33
CA SER A 54 27.83 3.18 -5.39
C SER A 54 26.33 3.15 -5.71
N ALA A 55 25.93 2.62 -6.87
CA ALA A 55 24.52 2.44 -7.20
C ALA A 55 23.80 1.54 -6.19
N ALA A 56 24.43 0.45 -5.74
CA ALA A 56 23.89 -0.38 -4.67
C ALA A 56 23.81 0.36 -3.33
N GLN A 57 24.78 1.22 -3.01
CA GLN A 57 24.73 2.05 -1.81
C GLN A 57 23.55 3.03 -1.83
N ARG A 58 23.37 3.79 -2.92
CA ARG A 58 22.24 4.72 -3.06
C ARG A 58 20.89 4.02 -2.94
N LYS A 59 20.75 2.80 -3.48
CA LYS A 59 19.53 2.01 -3.33
C LYS A 59 19.27 1.60 -1.87
N ARG A 60 20.31 1.27 -1.11
CA ARG A 60 20.19 0.98 0.33
C ARG A 60 19.79 2.20 1.13
N GLU A 61 20.40 3.36 0.86
CA GLU A 61 20.05 4.63 1.51
C GLU A 61 18.62 5.03 1.19
N PHE A 62 18.22 4.93 -0.08
CA PHE A 62 16.83 5.16 -0.49
C PHE A 62 15.84 4.24 0.25
N ALA A 63 16.16 2.95 0.36
CA ALA A 63 15.33 2.02 1.12
C ALA A 63 15.25 2.39 2.61
N ALA A 64 16.34 2.92 3.20
CA ALA A 64 16.35 3.39 4.59
C ALA A 64 15.46 4.63 4.80
N ASP A 65 15.51 5.60 3.89
CA ASP A 65 14.62 6.76 3.92
C ASP A 65 13.15 6.35 3.81
N MET A 66 12.86 5.39 2.91
CA MET A 66 11.51 4.84 2.76
C MET A 66 11.07 4.06 4.00
N ALA A 67 11.99 3.38 4.70
CA ALA A 67 11.69 2.72 5.97
C ALA A 67 11.22 3.73 7.02
N LEU A 68 11.92 4.87 7.12
CA LEU A 68 11.59 5.95 8.04
C LEU A 68 10.18 6.49 7.78
N GLN A 69 9.87 6.78 6.51
CA GLN A 69 8.55 7.26 6.10
C GLN A 69 7.45 6.23 6.37
N ALA A 70 7.68 4.96 5.98
CA ALA A 70 6.71 3.88 6.19
C ALA A 70 6.44 3.65 7.68
N HIS A 71 7.48 3.70 8.51
CA HIS A 71 7.35 3.57 9.96
C HIS A 71 6.57 4.73 10.57
N ALA A 72 6.88 5.97 10.20
CA ALA A 72 6.17 7.15 10.69
C ALA A 72 4.67 7.09 10.36
N LEU A 73 4.32 6.70 9.13
CA LEU A 73 2.93 6.54 8.72
C LEU A 73 2.23 5.38 9.43
N ARG A 74 2.93 4.28 9.69
CA ARG A 74 2.40 3.16 10.49
C ARG A 74 2.02 3.63 11.89
N MET A 75 2.90 4.36 12.56
CA MET A 75 2.64 4.90 13.90
C MET A 75 1.48 5.90 13.90
N ALA A 76 1.40 6.76 12.88
CA ALA A 76 0.27 7.69 12.73
C ALA A 76 -1.06 6.96 12.52
N ALA A 77 -1.06 5.89 11.72
CA ALA A 77 -2.24 5.06 11.50
C ALA A 77 -2.68 4.32 12.76
N GLU A 78 -1.76 3.71 13.50
CA GLU A 78 -2.03 3.08 14.80
C GLU A 78 -2.66 4.09 15.77
N GLY A 79 -2.04 5.28 15.91
CA GLY A 79 -2.58 6.34 16.75
C GLY A 79 -3.97 6.82 16.33
N ALA A 80 -4.22 6.94 15.03
CA ALA A 80 -5.54 7.31 14.50
C ALA A 80 -6.61 6.25 14.80
N VAL A 81 -6.28 4.96 14.65
CA VAL A 81 -7.18 3.84 14.98
C VAL A 81 -7.48 3.82 16.49
N THR A 82 -6.46 3.97 17.34
CA THR A 82 -6.65 4.03 18.79
C THR A 82 -7.50 5.23 19.21
N ALA A 83 -7.24 6.42 18.66
CA ALA A 83 -8.03 7.61 18.95
C ALA A 83 -9.49 7.45 18.48
N TYR A 84 -9.71 6.80 17.34
CA TYR A 84 -11.07 6.50 16.87
C TYR A 84 -11.83 5.64 17.87
N GLU A 85 -11.21 4.56 18.34
CA GLU A 85 -11.82 3.65 19.33
C GLU A 85 -12.13 4.37 20.64
N GLN A 86 -11.25 5.24 21.12
CA GLN A 86 -11.48 6.02 22.34
C GLN A 86 -12.64 7.03 22.19
N ILE A 87 -12.79 7.66 21.03
CA ILE A 87 -13.81 8.70 20.80
C ILE A 87 -15.17 8.08 20.45
N VAL A 88 -15.18 7.01 19.67
CA VAL A 88 -16.42 6.40 19.14
C VAL A 88 -16.91 5.22 20.00
N GLY A 89 -16.01 4.56 20.73
CA GLY A 89 -16.32 3.35 21.51
C GLY A 89 -16.40 2.07 20.68
N GLU A 90 -16.01 2.13 19.40
CA GLU A 90 -16.03 1.01 18.47
C GLU A 90 -14.67 0.85 17.80
N THR A 91 -14.21 -0.39 17.61
CA THR A 91 -13.02 -0.67 16.83
C THR A 91 -13.23 -0.23 15.37
N TRP A 92 -12.28 0.52 14.83
CA TRP A 92 -12.33 0.98 13.44
C TRP A 92 -12.33 -0.21 12.47
N LYS A 93 -13.15 -0.13 11.43
CA LYS A 93 -13.21 -1.10 10.34
C LYS A 93 -13.14 -0.38 8.99
N PRO A 94 -12.45 -0.95 7.99
CA PRO A 94 -12.49 -0.41 6.64
C PRO A 94 -13.93 -0.29 6.13
N PHE A 95 -14.21 0.82 5.43
CA PHE A 95 -15.51 0.98 4.79
C PHE A 95 -15.66 -0.02 3.64
N GLU A 96 -16.59 -0.96 3.79
CA GLU A 96 -17.03 -1.82 2.71
C GLU A 96 -18.33 -1.27 2.12
N ARG A 97 -18.32 -0.93 0.82
CA ARG A 97 -19.56 -0.57 0.13
C ARG A 97 -20.46 -1.80 0.11
N GLN A 98 -21.60 -1.73 0.78
CA GLN A 98 -22.63 -2.75 0.63
C GLN A 98 -23.07 -2.80 -0.83
N ILE A 99 -22.79 -3.93 -1.49
CA ILE A 99 -23.21 -4.16 -2.86
C ILE A 99 -24.67 -4.63 -2.78
N GLU A 100 -25.61 -3.70 -2.94
CA GLU A 100 -27.06 -3.96 -2.87
C GLU A 100 -27.52 -5.07 -3.85
N HIS A 101 -26.76 -5.31 -4.93
CA HIS A 101 -27.08 -6.31 -5.94
C HIS A 101 -25.86 -7.16 -6.34
N ALA A 102 -25.16 -7.76 -5.36
CA ALA A 102 -23.99 -8.61 -5.62
C ALA A 102 -24.25 -9.79 -6.60
N GLY A 103 -25.51 -10.13 -6.86
CA GLY A 103 -25.92 -11.18 -7.79
C GLY A 103 -26.66 -10.73 -9.07
N GLU A 104 -27.08 -9.47 -9.21
CA GLU A 104 -27.74 -9.02 -10.45
C GLU A 104 -26.72 -8.48 -11.43
N THR A 105 -25.96 -9.38 -12.03
CA THR A 105 -25.15 -9.02 -13.19
C THR A 105 -26.09 -8.55 -14.32
N VAL A 106 -25.65 -7.54 -15.08
CA VAL A 106 -26.39 -7.01 -16.24
C VAL A 106 -26.83 -8.14 -17.18
N GLY A 107 -26.02 -9.20 -17.31
CA GLY A 107 -26.35 -10.39 -18.08
C GLY A 107 -27.58 -11.15 -17.60
N ARG A 108 -27.83 -11.25 -16.28
CA ARG A 108 -29.02 -11.94 -15.75
C ARG A 108 -30.29 -11.13 -15.95
N LYS A 109 -30.21 -9.79 -15.82
CA LYS A 109 -31.31 -8.88 -16.16
C LYS A 109 -31.66 -8.93 -17.64
N ALA A 110 -30.64 -8.92 -18.51
CA ALA A 110 -30.82 -9.02 -19.96
C ALA A 110 -31.42 -10.37 -20.37
N ALA A 111 -30.96 -11.49 -19.78
CA ALA A 111 -31.51 -12.82 -20.05
C ALA A 111 -32.97 -12.92 -19.61
N LYS A 112 -33.33 -12.36 -18.45
CA LYS A 112 -34.72 -12.31 -17.98
C LYS A 112 -35.61 -11.51 -18.94
N LEU A 113 -35.17 -10.33 -19.38
CA LEU A 113 -35.89 -9.48 -20.32
C LEU A 113 -36.06 -10.15 -21.70
N GLN A 114 -35.03 -10.87 -22.16
CA GLN A 114 -35.11 -11.68 -23.39
C GLN A 114 -36.14 -12.81 -23.24
N MET A 115 -36.12 -13.54 -22.13
CA MET A 115 -37.11 -14.59 -21.86
C MET A 115 -38.54 -14.06 -21.75
N GLU A 116 -38.73 -12.88 -21.16
CA GLU A 116 -40.03 -12.18 -21.10
C GLU A 116 -40.51 -11.72 -22.48
N SER A 117 -39.60 -11.40 -23.41
CA SER A 117 -39.95 -11.00 -24.78
C SER A 117 -40.32 -12.15 -25.73
N PHE A 118 -40.11 -13.41 -25.33
CA PHE A 118 -40.55 -14.59 -26.09
C PHE A 118 -41.97 -15.06 -25.73
N GLY A 119 -42.71 -14.30 -24.90
CA GLY A 119 -44.11 -14.55 -24.53
C GLY A 119 -45.11 -13.82 -25.41
#